data_AF-A0A3R7WTU8-F1
#
_entry.id   AF-A0A3R7WTU8-F1
#
_cell.length_a   1.000
_cell.length_b   1.000
_cell.length_c   1.000
_cell.angle_alpha   90.00
_cell.angle_beta   90.00
_cell.angle_gamma   90.00
#
_symmetry.space_group_name_H-M   'P 1'
#
loop_
_entity.id
_entity.type
_entity.pdbx_description
1 polymer ?
#
loop_
_entity_poly.entity_id
_entity_poly.type
_entity_poly.pdbx_seq_one_letter_code
_entity_poly.pdbx_strand_id
1 'polypeptide(L)'
;MDYLPLHFNLKGQTVLVVGGGDVAYRKVELLIAAQANIRLVALEVRSQLRELIGKKGVITIGPYDSVFIEGVVLVISATSNKSVNKRVYSDATSAGIPVNVVDTPELCSVIFPGIVDRSPVIISVSTGGATPVLARYIKSLIDSVVPQRIARLATYLKEKRQALKECFPNFNVRRKLMESFLASPGKEMAQNNLFIEADRYLFQDSPNIAQGEVYLVGAGPGDPDLLTLRALQLLQTADVILYDNLVSNLVLERARRDAYKEFVGKRSGYKSTTQEDINTMLVRLAREGQRVVRLKGGDPFIFGRGGEEMDALITEGIPFQVIPGISAANGCAAYAGIPLTHRDYSQSVRFVTGHPKDGVVNLIWDELVQLDQTLVFYMGMGGLASICEKLIEHGMSKKMPIAIISKGTTPEQRTVRGDLNNILDNVAKAKLEAPTLIIIGRVVALAK
;
A
#
# COMPACT_ATOMS: atom_id res chain seq x y z
N MET A 1 -1.03 -14.15 -0.31
CA MET A 1 0.23 -13.99 -1.08
C MET A 1 0.84 -15.36 -1.17
N ASP A 2 0.85 -15.96 -2.37
CA ASP A 2 1.19 -17.38 -2.54
C ASP A 2 2.70 -17.63 -2.65
N TYR A 3 3.46 -16.61 -3.09
CA TYR A 3 4.92 -16.65 -3.20
C TYR A 3 5.54 -15.41 -2.57
N LEU A 4 6.64 -15.59 -1.84
CA LEU A 4 7.48 -14.51 -1.33
C LEU A 4 8.55 -14.14 -2.39
N PRO A 5 8.60 -12.89 -2.90
CA PRO A 5 9.61 -12.50 -3.89
C PRO A 5 10.98 -12.30 -3.23
N LEU A 6 11.89 -13.25 -3.44
CA LEU A 6 13.26 -13.22 -2.95
C LEU A 6 14.26 -13.23 -4.11
N HIS A 7 15.39 -12.54 -3.95
CA HIS A 7 16.53 -12.63 -4.87
C HIS A 7 17.57 -13.61 -4.30
N PHE A 8 17.86 -14.69 -5.03
CA PHE A 8 18.85 -15.69 -4.64
C PHE A 8 20.26 -15.27 -5.07
N ASN A 9 21.22 -15.30 -4.14
CA ASN A 9 22.63 -15.15 -4.47
C ASN A 9 23.21 -16.51 -4.88
N LEU A 10 23.36 -16.73 -6.19
CA LEU A 10 23.88 -17.97 -6.75
C LEU A 10 25.37 -17.92 -7.09
N LYS A 11 26.07 -16.83 -6.76
CA LYS A 11 27.48 -16.65 -7.12
C LYS A 11 28.34 -17.78 -6.54
N GLY A 12 28.91 -18.60 -7.41
CA GLY A 12 29.74 -19.75 -7.06
C GLY A 12 28.98 -20.94 -6.46
N GLN A 13 27.65 -20.88 -6.39
CA GLN A 13 26.81 -21.96 -5.88
C GLN A 13 26.46 -22.94 -6.99
N THR A 14 26.28 -24.22 -6.65
CA THR A 14 25.93 -25.25 -7.63
C THR A 14 24.41 -25.39 -7.77
N VAL A 15 23.93 -25.36 -9.02
CA VAL A 15 22.52 -25.53 -9.37
C VAL A 15 22.36 -26.74 -10.29
N LEU A 16 21.44 -27.63 -9.92
CA LEU A 16 21.11 -28.81 -10.73
C LEU A 16 20.08 -28.44 -11.79
N VAL A 17 20.34 -28.80 -13.04
CA VAL A 17 19.41 -28.71 -14.16
C VAL A 17 19.21 -30.10 -14.76
N VAL A 18 17.97 -30.59 -14.74
CA VAL A 18 17.60 -31.88 -15.32
C VAL A 18 16.90 -31.64 -16.65
N GLY A 19 17.48 -32.14 -17.74
CA GLY A 19 17.03 -31.91 -19.11
C GLY A 19 18.01 -31.09 -19.96
N GLY A 20 18.10 -31.39 -21.25
CA GLY A 20 19.11 -30.83 -22.16
C GLY A 20 18.54 -30.13 -23.42
N GLY A 21 17.26 -29.76 -23.41
CA GLY A 21 16.56 -29.10 -24.51
C GLY A 21 16.50 -27.57 -24.40
N ASP A 22 15.66 -26.93 -25.23
CA ASP A 22 15.52 -25.45 -25.29
C ASP A 22 15.04 -24.83 -23.98
N VAL A 23 14.17 -25.53 -23.27
CA VAL A 23 13.65 -25.09 -21.98
C VAL A 23 14.79 -25.02 -20.97
N ALA A 24 15.66 -26.03 -20.93
CA ALA A 24 16.84 -26.03 -20.08
C ALA A 24 17.82 -24.92 -20.48
N TYR A 25 18.05 -24.72 -21.79
CA TYR A 25 18.92 -23.65 -22.30
C TYR A 25 18.54 -22.27 -21.75
N ARG A 26 17.26 -21.88 -21.88
CA ARG A 26 16.78 -20.57 -21.38
C ARG A 26 16.95 -20.40 -19.87
N LYS A 27 16.87 -21.49 -19.10
CA LYS A 27 17.08 -21.45 -17.64
C LYS A 27 18.56 -21.36 -17.29
N VAL A 28 19.40 -22.13 -17.97
CA VAL A 28 20.86 -22.13 -17.78
C VAL A 28 21.45 -20.76 -18.10
N GLU A 29 20.98 -20.08 -19.15
CA GLU A 29 21.41 -18.72 -19.50
C GLU A 29 21.24 -17.73 -18.33
N LEU A 30 20.06 -17.74 -17.68
CA LEU A 30 19.78 -16.91 -16.52
C LEU A 30 20.64 -17.27 -15.31
N LEU A 31 20.84 -18.57 -15.06
CA LEU A 31 21.66 -19.06 -13.94
C LEU A 31 23.13 -18.67 -14.10
N ILE A 32 23.68 -18.76 -15.32
CA ILE A 32 25.06 -18.36 -15.62
C ILE A 32 25.21 -16.84 -15.49
N ALA A 33 24.23 -16.05 -15.95
CA ALA A 33 24.24 -14.61 -15.72
C ALA A 33 24.28 -14.27 -14.21
N ALA A 34 23.63 -15.08 -13.37
CA ALA A 34 23.71 -15.01 -11.91
C ALA A 34 24.99 -15.61 -11.29
N GLN A 35 25.97 -16.03 -12.12
CA GLN A 35 27.25 -16.62 -11.72
C GLN A 35 27.14 -17.96 -10.99
N ALA A 36 26.11 -18.75 -11.29
CA ALA A 36 25.94 -20.11 -10.78
C ALA A 36 26.86 -21.12 -11.48
N ASN A 37 27.31 -22.13 -10.74
CA ASN A 37 27.95 -23.32 -11.29
C ASN A 37 26.87 -24.32 -11.71
N ILE A 38 26.84 -24.71 -12.98
CA ILE A 38 25.77 -25.56 -13.51
C ILE A 38 26.17 -27.02 -13.43
N ARG A 39 25.33 -27.85 -12.78
CA ARG A 39 25.36 -29.30 -12.89
C ARG A 39 24.19 -29.73 -13.76
N LEU A 40 24.45 -30.23 -14.96
CA LEU A 40 23.42 -30.63 -15.90
C LEU A 40 23.37 -32.15 -16.06
N VAL A 41 22.17 -32.73 -15.94
CA VAL A 41 21.91 -34.17 -16.15
C VAL A 41 20.84 -34.32 -17.21
N ALA A 42 21.14 -35.02 -18.31
CA ALA A 42 20.16 -35.30 -19.35
C ALA A 42 20.55 -36.51 -20.20
N LEU A 43 19.57 -37.18 -20.80
CA LEU A 43 19.80 -38.26 -21.78
C LEU A 43 20.51 -37.74 -23.02
N GLU A 44 20.13 -36.53 -23.47
CA GLU A 44 20.72 -35.83 -24.60
C GLU A 44 20.87 -34.35 -24.28
N VAL A 45 21.92 -33.72 -24.79
CA VAL A 45 22.22 -32.31 -24.56
C VAL A 45 22.55 -31.64 -25.88
N ARG A 46 21.80 -30.58 -26.22
CA ARG A 46 22.04 -29.79 -27.43
C ARG A 46 23.43 -29.13 -27.42
N SER A 47 24.03 -28.97 -28.59
CA SER A 47 25.36 -28.36 -28.76
C SER A 47 25.46 -26.96 -28.15
N GLN A 48 24.47 -26.11 -28.41
CA GLN A 48 24.39 -24.74 -27.86
C GLN A 48 24.40 -24.72 -26.33
N LEU A 49 23.74 -25.69 -25.68
CA LEU A 49 23.71 -25.80 -24.23
C LEU A 49 25.05 -26.27 -23.67
N ARG A 50 25.74 -27.19 -24.37
CA ARG A 50 27.11 -27.59 -24.01
C ARG A 50 28.09 -26.43 -24.09
N GLU A 51 27.99 -25.62 -25.15
CA GLU A 51 28.82 -24.44 -25.35
C GLU A 51 28.56 -23.38 -24.26
N LEU A 52 27.29 -23.13 -23.95
CA LEU A 52 26.88 -22.17 -22.93
C LEU A 52 27.42 -22.53 -21.53
N ILE A 53 27.35 -23.81 -21.13
CA ILE A 53 27.92 -24.28 -19.85
C ILE A 53 29.45 -24.20 -19.87
N GLY A 54 30.06 -24.45 -21.03
CA GLY A 54 31.50 -24.38 -21.24
C GLY A 54 32.27 -25.25 -20.25
N LYS A 55 33.44 -24.77 -19.81
CA LYS A 55 34.32 -25.47 -18.85
C LYS A 55 33.95 -25.25 -17.38
N LYS A 56 32.95 -24.43 -17.07
CA LYS A 56 32.62 -24.01 -15.68
C LYS A 56 31.47 -24.81 -15.05
N GLY A 57 30.85 -25.72 -15.80
CA GLY A 57 29.84 -26.62 -15.27
C GLY A 57 30.14 -28.09 -15.58
N VAL A 58 29.40 -28.97 -14.94
CA VAL A 58 29.51 -30.42 -15.09
C VAL A 58 28.32 -30.93 -15.87
N ILE A 59 28.57 -31.61 -16.98
CA ILE A 59 27.52 -32.21 -17.82
C ILE A 59 27.62 -33.73 -17.68
N THR A 60 26.54 -34.36 -17.22
CA THR A 60 26.42 -35.81 -17.15
C THR A 60 25.38 -36.28 -18.14
N ILE A 61 25.78 -37.16 -19.06
CA ILE A 61 24.88 -37.79 -20.02
C ILE A 61 24.34 -39.08 -19.40
N GLY A 62 23.03 -39.14 -19.17
CA GLY A 62 22.40 -40.28 -18.53
C GLY A 62 21.06 -39.97 -17.88
N PRO A 63 20.40 -40.99 -17.30
CA PRO A 63 19.17 -40.80 -16.55
C PRO A 63 19.44 -40.02 -15.25
N TYR A 64 18.39 -39.35 -14.77
CA TYR A 64 18.42 -38.70 -13.46
C TYR A 64 18.48 -39.72 -12.32
N ASP A 65 19.31 -39.42 -11.32
CA ASP A 65 19.47 -40.14 -10.06
C ASP A 65 19.50 -39.14 -8.89
N SER A 66 19.00 -39.55 -7.72
CA SER A 66 18.95 -38.71 -6.51
C SER A 66 20.31 -38.21 -6.05
N VAL A 67 21.41 -38.93 -6.33
CA VAL A 67 22.78 -38.52 -5.95
C VAL A 67 23.17 -37.15 -6.51
N PHE A 68 22.58 -36.74 -7.65
CA PHE A 68 22.92 -35.46 -8.27
C PHE A 68 22.41 -34.24 -7.50
N ILE A 69 21.50 -34.44 -6.53
CA ILE A 69 20.99 -33.38 -5.64
C ILE A 69 22.02 -33.00 -4.57
N GLU A 70 23.00 -33.84 -4.27
CA GLU A 70 23.96 -33.57 -3.20
C GLU A 70 24.77 -32.28 -3.46
N GLY A 71 24.75 -31.37 -2.47
CA GLY A 71 25.51 -30.12 -2.51
C GLY A 71 24.97 -29.06 -3.48
N VAL A 72 23.72 -29.17 -3.94
CA VAL A 72 23.07 -28.15 -4.78
C VAL A 72 22.13 -27.27 -3.97
N VAL A 73 22.00 -26.01 -4.36
CA VAL A 73 21.16 -25.03 -3.64
C VAL A 73 19.83 -24.74 -4.32
N LEU A 74 19.66 -25.21 -5.57
CA LEU A 74 18.47 -25.01 -6.39
C LEU A 74 18.42 -26.14 -7.42
N VAL A 75 17.21 -26.62 -7.70
CA VAL A 75 16.94 -27.64 -8.72
C VAL A 75 15.99 -27.09 -9.77
N ILE A 76 16.31 -27.30 -11.05
CA ILE A 76 15.43 -27.02 -12.18
C ILE A 76 15.16 -28.31 -12.93
N SER A 77 13.89 -28.68 -13.02
CA SER A 77 13.44 -29.80 -13.84
C SER A 77 12.83 -29.28 -15.13
N ALA A 78 13.55 -29.46 -16.23
CA ALA A 78 13.21 -28.96 -17.56
C ALA A 78 13.11 -30.10 -18.58
N THR A 79 12.48 -31.22 -18.18
CA THR A 79 12.24 -32.38 -19.05
C THR A 79 10.80 -32.44 -19.54
N SER A 80 10.57 -33.08 -20.69
CA SER A 80 9.22 -33.42 -21.17
C SER A 80 8.61 -34.65 -20.46
N ASN A 81 9.38 -35.36 -19.62
CA ASN A 81 8.94 -36.57 -18.95
C ASN A 81 8.36 -36.26 -17.55
N LYS A 82 7.03 -36.31 -17.44
CA LYS A 82 6.30 -36.05 -16.19
C LYS A 82 6.73 -36.94 -15.02
N SER A 83 7.12 -38.20 -15.27
CA SER A 83 7.56 -39.11 -14.21
C SER A 83 8.93 -38.72 -13.63
N VAL A 84 9.85 -38.26 -14.49
CA VAL A 84 11.15 -37.73 -14.06
C VAL A 84 10.94 -36.44 -13.29
N ASN A 85 10.10 -35.54 -13.78
CA ASN A 85 9.81 -34.27 -13.11
C ASN A 85 9.23 -34.47 -11.69
N LYS A 86 8.33 -35.45 -11.52
CA LYS A 86 7.78 -35.81 -10.20
C LYS A 86 8.84 -36.39 -9.25
N ARG A 87 9.74 -37.24 -9.75
CA ARG A 87 10.86 -37.78 -8.95
C ARG A 87 11.80 -36.67 -8.49
N VAL A 88 12.26 -35.84 -9.43
CA VAL A 88 13.10 -34.67 -9.14
C VAL A 88 12.46 -33.74 -8.10
N TYR A 89 11.14 -33.50 -8.21
CA TYR A 89 10.39 -32.72 -7.22
C TYR A 89 10.39 -33.38 -5.83
N SER A 90 10.09 -34.67 -5.75
CA SER A 90 10.06 -35.43 -4.50
C SER A 90 11.43 -35.38 -3.82
N ASP A 91 12.48 -35.71 -4.55
CA ASP A 91 13.84 -35.81 -4.02
C ASP A 91 14.36 -34.43 -3.55
N ALA A 92 14.10 -33.38 -4.32
CA ALA A 92 14.47 -32.01 -3.93
C ALA A 92 13.70 -31.54 -2.69
N THR A 93 12.40 -31.85 -2.61
CA THR A 93 11.55 -31.47 -1.47
C THR A 93 11.98 -32.21 -0.20
N SER A 94 12.28 -33.50 -0.30
CA SER A 94 12.80 -34.30 0.82
C SER A 94 14.15 -33.78 1.33
N ALA A 95 14.98 -33.21 0.45
CA ALA A 95 16.25 -32.58 0.82
C ALA A 95 16.12 -31.11 1.28
N GLY A 96 14.90 -30.54 1.29
CA GLY A 96 14.68 -29.13 1.64
C GLY A 96 15.23 -28.13 0.60
N ILE A 97 15.46 -28.57 -0.64
CA ILE A 97 16.05 -27.76 -1.69
C ILE A 97 14.95 -27.14 -2.56
N PRO A 98 14.99 -25.82 -2.81
CA PRO A 98 14.08 -25.17 -3.75
C PRO A 98 14.08 -25.82 -5.13
N VAL A 99 12.90 -26.09 -5.69
CA VAL A 99 12.73 -26.75 -6.98
C VAL A 99 11.76 -25.98 -7.87
N ASN A 100 12.15 -25.81 -9.14
CA ASN A 100 11.30 -25.33 -10.20
C ASN A 100 11.12 -26.44 -11.24
N VAL A 101 9.88 -26.93 -11.39
CA VAL A 101 9.50 -27.82 -12.49
C VAL A 101 8.84 -26.99 -13.58
N VAL A 102 9.47 -26.94 -14.76
CA VAL A 102 8.99 -26.08 -15.84
C VAL A 102 7.61 -26.57 -16.33
N ASP A 103 6.74 -25.61 -16.63
CA ASP A 103 5.36 -25.81 -17.09
C ASP A 103 4.45 -26.60 -16.14
N THR A 104 4.88 -26.81 -14.88
CA THR A 104 4.12 -27.56 -13.86
C THR A 104 4.12 -26.81 -12.52
N PRO A 105 3.36 -25.70 -12.38
CA PRO A 105 3.38 -24.85 -11.19
C PRO A 105 3.07 -25.59 -9.88
N GLU A 106 2.23 -26.62 -9.93
CA GLU A 106 1.86 -27.46 -8.78
C GLU A 106 3.04 -28.28 -8.21
N LEU A 107 4.11 -28.47 -8.99
CA LEU A 107 5.34 -29.12 -8.57
C LEU A 107 6.49 -28.12 -8.39
N CYS A 108 6.19 -26.86 -8.07
CA CYS A 108 7.21 -25.83 -7.83
C CYS A 108 7.18 -25.33 -6.39
N SER A 109 8.33 -25.30 -5.71
CA SER A 109 8.51 -24.50 -4.50
C SER A 109 9.05 -23.10 -4.79
N VAL A 110 9.62 -22.89 -5.98
CA VAL A 110 10.04 -21.58 -6.50
C VAL A 110 9.67 -21.40 -7.96
N ILE A 111 9.40 -20.14 -8.35
CA ILE A 111 9.00 -19.76 -9.71
C ILE A 111 9.97 -18.74 -10.30
N PHE A 112 10.12 -18.78 -11.63
CA PHE A 112 10.90 -17.77 -12.36
C PHE A 112 10.00 -16.60 -12.76
N PRO A 113 10.24 -15.38 -12.25
CA PRO A 113 9.50 -14.20 -12.69
C PRO A 113 9.97 -13.74 -14.08
N GLY A 114 9.22 -12.82 -14.68
CA GLY A 114 9.77 -11.95 -15.72
C GLY A 114 10.82 -11.02 -15.09
N ILE A 115 12.04 -11.02 -15.63
CA ILE A 115 13.17 -10.25 -15.09
C ILE A 115 13.50 -9.09 -16.04
N VAL A 116 13.61 -7.88 -15.47
CA VAL A 116 14.26 -6.71 -16.09
C VAL A 116 15.60 -6.52 -15.39
N ASP A 117 16.68 -6.77 -16.13
CA ASP A 117 18.04 -6.66 -15.61
C ASP A 117 18.68 -5.33 -16.02
N ARG A 118 19.06 -4.54 -15.02
CA ARG A 118 19.82 -3.28 -15.10
C ARG A 118 20.91 -3.29 -14.03
N SER A 119 21.57 -4.45 -13.87
CA SER A 119 22.53 -4.75 -12.80
C SER A 119 23.42 -3.54 -12.44
N PRO A 120 23.48 -3.16 -11.14
CA PRO A 120 22.99 -3.90 -9.98
C PRO A 120 21.49 -3.74 -9.67
N VAL A 121 20.71 -3.01 -10.47
CA VAL A 121 19.26 -2.86 -10.29
C VAL A 121 18.54 -4.00 -11.00
N ILE A 122 17.77 -4.81 -10.26
CA ILE A 122 17.01 -5.94 -10.81
C ILE A 122 15.56 -5.78 -10.41
N ILE A 123 14.64 -5.94 -11.37
CA ILE A 123 13.20 -5.89 -11.13
C ILE A 123 12.59 -7.22 -11.58
N SER A 124 11.79 -7.82 -10.71
CA SER A 124 11.06 -9.07 -10.97
C SER A 124 9.56 -8.83 -11.03
N VAL A 125 8.90 -9.44 -12.02
CA VAL A 125 7.46 -9.35 -12.27
C VAL A 125 6.88 -10.76 -12.29
N SER A 126 5.89 -11.04 -11.45
CA SER A 126 5.23 -12.35 -11.40
C SER A 126 3.73 -12.21 -11.21
N THR A 127 2.97 -13.12 -11.81
CA THR A 127 1.52 -13.30 -11.62
C THR A 127 1.20 -14.60 -10.89
N GLY A 128 2.18 -15.21 -10.21
CA GLY A 128 2.00 -16.49 -9.50
C GLY A 128 1.67 -17.66 -10.43
N GLY A 129 1.95 -17.54 -11.73
CA GLY A 129 1.59 -18.53 -12.76
C GLY A 129 0.22 -18.33 -13.40
N ALA A 130 -0.63 -17.41 -12.89
CA ALA A 130 -2.00 -17.24 -13.37
C ALA A 130 -2.10 -16.65 -14.79
N THR A 131 -1.19 -15.72 -15.17
CA THR A 131 -1.24 -15.10 -16.50
C THR A 131 0.16 -14.66 -16.96
N PRO A 132 0.88 -15.51 -17.70
CA PRO A 132 2.22 -15.19 -18.23
C PRO A 132 2.23 -14.00 -19.20
N VAL A 133 1.13 -13.79 -19.95
CA VAL A 133 0.99 -12.68 -20.89
C VAL A 133 0.97 -11.33 -20.17
N LEU A 134 0.24 -11.23 -19.05
CA LEU A 134 0.19 -10.02 -18.23
C LEU A 134 1.56 -9.71 -17.61
N ALA A 135 2.27 -10.73 -17.12
CA ALA A 135 3.64 -10.56 -16.60
C ALA A 135 4.58 -9.99 -17.68
N ARG A 136 4.45 -10.45 -18.93
CA ARG A 136 5.23 -9.94 -20.07
C ARG A 136 4.87 -8.50 -20.42
N TYR A 137 3.58 -8.15 -20.39
CA TYR A 137 3.12 -6.78 -20.62
C TYR A 137 3.68 -5.81 -19.58
N ILE A 138 3.54 -6.13 -18.29
CA ILE A 138 4.08 -5.32 -17.18
C ILE A 138 5.60 -5.20 -17.28
N LYS A 139 6.29 -6.31 -17.60
CA LYS A 139 7.74 -6.29 -17.86
C LYS A 139 8.09 -5.27 -18.95
N SER A 140 7.37 -5.28 -20.08
CA SER A 140 7.61 -4.35 -21.19
C SER A 140 7.40 -2.88 -20.80
N LEU A 141 6.40 -2.59 -19.96
CA LEU A 141 6.18 -1.23 -19.43
C LEU A 141 7.39 -0.78 -18.59
N ILE A 142 7.88 -1.65 -17.70
CA ILE A 142 9.05 -1.34 -16.86
C ILE A 142 10.29 -1.17 -17.72
N ASP A 143 10.53 -2.04 -18.70
CA ASP A 143 11.65 -1.94 -19.63
C ASP A 143 11.69 -0.58 -20.36
N SER A 144 10.52 -0.02 -20.68
CA SER A 144 10.41 1.30 -21.33
C SER A 144 10.70 2.49 -20.42
N VAL A 145 10.43 2.36 -19.11
CA VAL A 145 10.57 3.44 -18.13
C VAL A 145 11.93 3.43 -17.46
N VAL A 146 12.59 2.27 -17.36
CA VAL A 146 13.86 2.09 -16.63
C VAL A 146 15.04 1.99 -17.60
N PRO A 147 15.80 3.09 -17.82
CA PRO A 147 16.91 3.10 -18.79
C PRO A 147 18.14 2.34 -18.29
N GLN A 148 19.00 1.89 -19.21
CA GLN A 148 20.27 1.22 -18.88
C GLN A 148 21.19 2.06 -17.98
N ARG A 149 21.10 3.39 -18.07
CA ARG A 149 21.93 4.33 -17.28
C ARG A 149 21.65 4.26 -15.77
N ILE A 150 20.53 3.67 -15.34
CA ILE A 150 20.23 3.48 -13.90
C ILE A 150 21.31 2.63 -13.20
N ALA A 151 21.96 1.71 -13.92
CA ALA A 151 23.06 0.91 -13.42
C ALA A 151 24.24 1.78 -12.93
N ARG A 152 24.58 2.83 -13.70
CA ARG A 152 25.67 3.76 -13.36
C ARG A 152 25.35 4.56 -12.11
N LEU A 153 24.12 5.05 -12.00
CA LEU A 153 23.63 5.74 -10.80
C LEU A 153 23.71 4.84 -9.57
N ALA A 154 23.27 3.59 -9.68
CA ALA A 154 23.30 2.65 -8.57
C ALA A 154 24.73 2.32 -8.11
N THR A 155 25.66 2.14 -9.06
CA THR A 155 27.09 1.95 -8.75
C THR A 155 27.69 3.18 -8.08
N TYR A 156 27.45 4.38 -8.61
CA TYR A 156 27.88 5.64 -8.02
C TYR A 156 27.40 5.80 -6.57
N LEU A 157 26.10 5.60 -6.32
CA LEU A 157 25.53 5.71 -4.97
C LEU A 157 26.07 4.64 -4.01
N LYS A 158 26.38 3.44 -4.53
CA LYS A 158 27.02 2.37 -3.75
C LYS A 158 28.43 2.77 -3.31
N GLU A 159 29.22 3.37 -4.19
CA GLU A 159 30.57 3.85 -3.88
C GLU A 159 30.57 5.00 -2.87
N LYS A 160 29.60 5.93 -2.98
CA LYS A 160 29.48 7.08 -2.06
C LYS A 160 28.84 6.72 -0.71
N ARG A 161 28.35 5.50 -0.53
CA ARG A 161 27.65 5.07 0.69
C ARG A 161 28.48 5.28 1.97
N GLN A 162 29.78 5.00 1.92
CA GLN A 162 30.65 5.11 3.10
C GLN A 162 30.92 6.58 3.44
N ALA A 163 31.30 7.39 2.46
CA ALA A 163 31.49 8.83 2.63
C ALA A 163 30.22 9.53 3.15
N LEU A 164 29.04 9.17 2.64
CA LEU A 164 27.77 9.70 3.15
C LEU A 164 27.51 9.34 4.61
N LYS A 165 27.92 8.15 5.07
CA LYS A 165 27.79 7.76 6.49
C LYS A 165 28.73 8.55 7.40
N GLU A 166 29.93 8.84 6.91
CA GLU A 166 30.94 9.62 7.64
C GLU A 166 30.57 11.10 7.73
N CYS A 167 30.16 11.72 6.63
CA CYS A 167 29.72 13.12 6.62
C CYS A 167 28.38 13.33 7.34
N PHE A 168 27.45 12.37 7.23
CA PHE A 168 26.10 12.48 7.78
C PHE A 168 25.75 11.23 8.61
N PRO A 169 26.06 11.20 9.92
CA PRO A 169 25.80 10.02 10.76
C PRO A 169 24.32 9.66 10.93
N ASN A 170 23.43 10.66 10.88
CA ASN A 170 21.99 10.46 11.02
C ASN A 170 21.38 9.85 9.74
N PHE A 171 20.64 8.74 9.91
CA PHE A 171 20.00 8.02 8.80
C PHE A 171 18.95 8.85 8.05
N ASN A 172 18.11 9.60 8.77
CA ASN A 172 17.05 10.42 8.17
C ASN A 172 17.62 11.56 7.34
N VAL A 173 18.71 12.17 7.81
CA VAL A 173 19.44 13.20 7.05
C VAL A 173 19.98 12.62 5.73
N ARG A 174 20.65 11.46 5.80
CA ARG A 174 21.14 10.77 4.58
C ARG A 174 20.02 10.41 3.60
N ARG A 175 18.87 9.96 4.11
CA ARG A 175 17.70 9.64 3.29
C ARG A 175 17.17 10.89 2.58
N LYS A 176 16.95 11.99 3.30
CA LYS A 176 16.49 13.27 2.73
C LYS A 176 17.46 13.81 1.68
N LEU A 177 18.78 13.74 1.95
CA LEU A 177 19.82 14.10 0.98
C LEU A 177 19.75 13.25 -0.29
N MET A 178 19.59 11.93 -0.14
CA MET A 178 19.47 11.02 -1.28
C MET A 178 18.23 11.33 -2.12
N GLU A 179 17.08 11.55 -1.49
CA GLU A 179 15.84 11.92 -2.18
C GLU A 179 15.97 13.26 -2.92
N SER A 180 16.56 14.27 -2.28
CA SER A 180 16.85 15.58 -2.88
C SER A 180 17.80 15.43 -4.08
N PHE A 181 18.86 14.65 -3.93
CA PHE A 181 19.80 14.36 -5.01
C PHE A 181 19.11 13.71 -6.21
N LEU A 182 18.24 12.71 -5.99
CA LEU A 182 17.48 12.03 -7.05
C LEU A 182 16.47 12.96 -7.76
N ALA A 183 16.01 14.01 -7.09
CA ALA A 183 15.15 15.05 -7.66
C ALA A 183 15.93 16.19 -8.34
N SER A 184 17.26 16.21 -8.22
CA SER A 184 18.12 17.27 -8.77
C SER A 184 18.79 16.87 -10.09
N PRO A 185 19.39 17.82 -10.83
CA PRO A 185 20.23 17.52 -11.99
C PRO A 185 21.40 16.57 -11.68
N GLY A 186 21.83 16.48 -10.41
CA GLY A 186 22.89 15.57 -9.97
C GLY A 186 22.65 14.11 -10.34
N LYS A 187 21.38 13.65 -10.36
CA LYS A 187 20.99 12.32 -10.85
C LYS A 187 21.46 12.09 -12.28
N GLU A 188 21.20 13.03 -13.18
CA GLU A 188 21.56 12.91 -14.60
C GLU A 188 23.08 12.97 -14.78
N MET A 189 23.77 13.80 -14.01
CA MET A 189 25.23 13.86 -13.99
C MET A 189 25.84 12.50 -13.60
N ALA A 190 25.33 11.87 -12.53
CA ALA A 190 25.77 10.54 -12.12
C ALA A 190 25.48 9.47 -13.19
N GLN A 191 24.32 9.54 -13.85
CA GLN A 191 23.97 8.63 -14.96
C GLN A 191 24.89 8.80 -16.20
N ASN A 192 25.46 9.99 -16.37
CA ASN A 192 26.38 10.34 -17.46
C ASN A 192 27.87 10.25 -17.06
N ASN A 193 28.20 9.68 -15.88
CA ASN A 193 29.56 9.56 -15.31
C ASN A 193 30.25 10.89 -14.97
N LEU A 194 29.50 11.98 -14.83
CA LEU A 194 30.00 13.29 -14.39
C LEU A 194 30.03 13.33 -12.86
N PHE A 195 30.86 12.48 -12.25
CA PHE A 195 30.83 12.20 -10.81
C PHE A 195 31.22 13.39 -9.93
N ILE A 196 32.16 14.23 -10.38
CA ILE A 196 32.57 15.44 -9.65
C ILE A 196 31.39 16.41 -9.55
N GLU A 197 30.66 16.61 -10.63
CA GLU A 197 29.47 17.47 -10.64
C GLU A 197 28.34 16.86 -9.82
N ALA A 198 28.12 15.55 -9.94
CA ALA A 198 27.14 14.84 -9.12
C ALA A 198 27.43 14.96 -7.61
N ASP A 199 28.70 14.88 -7.22
CA ASP A 199 29.13 15.04 -5.82
C ASP A 199 28.74 16.42 -5.27
N ARG A 200 28.81 17.49 -6.09
CA ARG A 200 28.39 18.84 -5.66
C ARG A 200 26.92 18.90 -5.28
N TYR A 201 26.06 18.12 -5.93
CA TYR A 201 24.64 18.01 -5.58
C TYR A 201 24.41 17.05 -4.40
N LEU A 202 25.16 15.94 -4.34
CA LEU A 202 24.95 14.90 -3.33
C LEU A 202 25.44 15.33 -1.94
N PHE A 203 26.52 16.10 -1.87
CA PHE A 203 27.13 16.59 -0.63
C PHE A 203 26.85 18.07 -0.36
N GLN A 204 25.95 18.70 -1.11
CA GLN A 204 25.57 20.09 -0.85
C GLN A 204 24.85 20.20 0.50
N ASP A 205 25.28 21.15 1.33
CA ASP A 205 24.57 21.54 2.55
C ASP A 205 23.19 22.08 2.16
N SER A 206 22.14 21.26 2.28
CA SER A 206 20.78 21.79 2.17
C SER A 206 20.39 22.46 3.49
N PRO A 207 19.88 23.71 3.46
CA PRO A 207 19.39 24.40 4.64
C PRO A 207 18.18 23.66 5.23
N ASN A 208 18.16 23.49 6.55
CA ASN A 208 17.03 22.96 7.34
C ASN A 208 16.66 21.45 7.21
N ILE A 209 17.61 20.56 6.91
CA ILE A 209 17.34 19.10 6.94
C ILE A 209 17.02 18.57 8.36
N ALA A 210 17.43 19.32 9.41
CA ALA A 210 17.32 18.92 10.80
C ALA A 210 15.89 18.93 11.37
N GLN A 211 15.01 19.83 10.90
CA GLN A 211 13.63 19.90 11.38
C GLN A 211 12.74 18.98 10.53
N GLY A 212 11.88 18.22 11.20
CA GLY A 212 10.85 17.40 10.58
C GLY A 212 9.63 18.24 10.21
N GLU A 213 8.62 17.58 9.68
CA GLU A 213 7.40 18.21 9.21
C GLU A 213 6.21 17.29 9.46
N VAL A 214 5.04 17.90 9.67
CA VAL A 214 3.79 17.18 9.94
C VAL A 214 2.82 17.34 8.80
N TYR A 215 2.21 16.23 8.38
CA TYR A 215 1.17 16.22 7.37
C TYR A 215 -0.13 15.72 8.00
N LEU A 216 -1.15 16.58 8.07
CA LEU A 216 -2.50 16.18 8.46
C LEU A 216 -3.23 15.68 7.20
N VAL A 217 -3.40 14.37 7.05
CA VAL A 217 -3.81 13.75 5.79
C VAL A 217 -5.16 13.07 5.94
N GLY A 218 -6.11 13.42 5.06
CA GLY A 218 -7.38 12.73 4.93
C GLY A 218 -7.23 11.38 4.23
N ALA A 219 -7.61 10.30 4.90
CA ALA A 219 -7.56 8.94 4.41
C ALA A 219 -8.73 8.56 3.48
N GLY A 220 -9.77 9.40 3.42
CA GLY A 220 -11.03 9.01 2.81
C GLY A 220 -11.89 8.13 3.73
N PRO A 221 -13.09 7.71 3.29
CA PRO A 221 -14.05 6.97 4.11
C PRO A 221 -13.70 5.49 4.34
N GLY A 222 -12.77 4.93 3.56
CA GLY A 222 -12.30 3.56 3.74
C GLY A 222 -11.70 2.94 2.49
N ASP A 223 -12.23 3.26 1.30
CA ASP A 223 -11.70 2.77 0.02
C ASP A 223 -10.31 3.38 -0.24
N PRO A 224 -9.25 2.56 -0.41
CA PRO A 224 -7.91 3.08 -0.71
C PRO A 224 -7.82 3.85 -2.02
N ASP A 225 -8.71 3.64 -2.98
CA ASP A 225 -8.69 4.34 -4.26
C ASP A 225 -9.36 5.73 -4.18
N LEU A 226 -9.99 6.06 -3.04
CA LEU A 226 -10.46 7.41 -2.71
C LEU A 226 -9.39 8.27 -2.02
N LEU A 227 -8.17 7.75 -1.83
CA LEU A 227 -7.03 8.56 -1.44
C LEU A 227 -6.74 9.59 -2.54
N THR A 228 -6.45 10.82 -2.13
CA THR A 228 -5.90 11.79 -3.08
C THR A 228 -4.50 11.36 -3.50
N LEU A 229 -4.09 11.75 -4.72
CA LEU A 229 -2.72 11.48 -5.20
C LEU A 229 -1.67 12.04 -4.24
N ARG A 230 -1.94 13.20 -3.64
CA ARG A 230 -1.05 13.83 -2.65
C ARG A 230 -0.98 13.02 -1.35
N ALA A 231 -2.10 12.49 -0.85
CA ALA A 231 -2.10 11.62 0.33
C ALA A 231 -1.26 10.36 0.09
N LEU A 232 -1.43 9.70 -1.07
CA LEU A 232 -0.67 8.51 -1.42
C LEU A 232 0.84 8.79 -1.50
N GLN A 233 1.25 9.89 -2.13
CA GLN A 233 2.66 10.31 -2.20
C GLN A 233 3.28 10.50 -0.81
N LEU A 234 2.55 11.11 0.12
CA LEU A 234 3.03 11.33 1.48
C LEU A 234 3.11 10.03 2.27
N LEU A 235 2.13 9.13 2.13
CA LEU A 235 2.18 7.79 2.75
C LEU A 235 3.37 6.95 2.27
N GLN A 236 3.85 7.18 1.05
CA GLN A 236 5.03 6.51 0.48
C GLN A 236 6.36 7.11 0.95
N THR A 237 6.36 8.31 1.54
CA THR A 237 7.59 9.04 1.94
C THR A 237 7.68 9.31 3.44
N ALA A 238 6.60 9.06 4.19
CA ALA A 238 6.50 9.19 5.63
C ALA A 238 7.48 8.29 6.37
N ASP A 239 8.05 8.81 7.46
CA ASP A 239 8.86 8.02 8.40
C ASP A 239 7.97 7.41 9.47
N VAL A 240 7.02 8.20 9.97
CA VAL A 240 6.06 7.80 11.00
C VAL A 240 4.65 8.13 10.54
N ILE A 241 3.73 7.19 10.73
CA ILE A 241 2.31 7.35 10.42
C ILE A 241 1.51 7.15 11.72
N LEU A 242 0.91 8.23 12.20
CA LEU A 242 -0.02 8.22 13.33
C LEU A 242 -1.45 8.09 12.80
N TYR A 243 -2.12 6.99 13.10
CA TYR A 243 -3.46 6.69 12.57
C TYR A 243 -4.45 6.31 13.68
N ASP A 244 -5.74 6.45 13.40
CA ASP A 244 -6.82 6.10 14.33
C ASP A 244 -7.73 5.01 13.77
N ASN A 245 -8.78 4.67 14.54
CA ASN A 245 -9.67 3.55 14.26
C ASN A 245 -10.53 3.72 13.00
N LEU A 246 -10.62 4.94 12.44
CA LEU A 246 -11.42 5.21 11.25
C LEU A 246 -10.62 5.02 9.96
N VAL A 247 -9.31 4.80 10.04
CA VAL A 247 -8.46 4.50 8.89
C VAL A 247 -8.52 3.01 8.60
N SER A 248 -8.88 2.63 7.37
CA SER A 248 -8.94 1.22 6.97
C SER A 248 -7.55 0.60 6.84
N ASN A 249 -7.45 -0.72 7.07
CA ASN A 249 -6.21 -1.46 6.85
C ASN A 249 -5.76 -1.39 5.38
N LEU A 250 -6.70 -1.41 4.44
CA LEU A 250 -6.43 -1.30 2.99
C LEU A 250 -5.72 0.01 2.64
N VAL A 251 -6.07 1.12 3.31
CA VAL A 251 -5.35 2.40 3.17
C VAL A 251 -3.94 2.31 3.77
N LEU A 252 -3.80 1.72 4.96
CA LEU A 252 -2.49 1.57 5.62
C LEU A 252 -1.52 0.68 4.85
N GLU A 253 -2.02 -0.26 4.05
CA GLU A 253 -1.22 -1.11 3.14
C GLU A 253 -0.61 -0.32 1.98
N ARG A 254 -1.16 0.86 1.63
CA ARG A 254 -0.59 1.75 0.61
C ARG A 254 0.64 2.52 1.11
N ALA A 255 0.85 2.57 2.42
CA ALA A 255 2.01 3.21 3.01
C ALA A 255 3.32 2.47 2.71
N ARG A 256 4.43 3.20 2.79
CA ARG A 256 5.79 2.64 2.72
C ARG A 256 5.94 1.49 3.73
N ARG A 257 6.50 0.36 3.30
CA ARG A 257 6.55 -0.88 4.12
C ARG A 257 7.35 -0.76 5.41
N ASP A 258 8.39 0.07 5.41
CA ASP A 258 9.30 0.35 6.52
C ASP A 258 8.93 1.62 7.31
N ALA A 259 7.83 2.31 6.97
CA ALA A 259 7.32 3.39 7.80
C ALA A 259 6.83 2.84 9.14
N TYR A 260 7.20 3.49 10.24
CA TYR A 260 6.69 3.15 11.56
C TYR A 260 5.22 3.57 11.67
N LYS A 261 4.33 2.64 12.00
CA LYS A 261 2.88 2.87 12.08
C LYS A 261 2.45 2.81 13.54
N GLU A 262 1.98 3.92 14.08
CA GLU A 262 1.55 4.02 15.47
C GLU A 262 0.06 4.33 15.55
N PHE A 263 -0.66 3.48 16.26
CA PHE A 263 -2.09 3.63 16.47
C PHE A 263 -2.35 4.58 17.64
N VAL A 264 -3.07 5.67 17.40
CA VAL A 264 -3.38 6.72 18.38
C VAL A 264 -4.88 6.84 18.67
N GLY A 265 -5.69 5.89 18.19
CA GLY A 265 -7.14 5.89 18.37
C GLY A 265 -7.60 5.34 19.74
N LYS A 266 -8.90 5.49 20.03
CA LYS A 266 -9.55 4.86 21.18
C LYS A 266 -9.88 3.41 20.85
N ARG A 267 -9.24 2.44 21.52
CA ARG A 267 -9.66 1.03 21.53
C ARG A 267 -10.32 0.71 22.86
N SER A 268 -11.50 0.06 22.82
CA SER A 268 -12.11 -0.51 24.01
C SER A 268 -11.11 -1.44 24.70
N GLY A 269 -10.79 -1.18 25.97
CA GLY A 269 -9.87 -1.98 26.79
C GLY A 269 -8.43 -1.44 26.92
N TYR A 270 -8.04 -0.37 26.22
CA TYR A 270 -6.72 0.27 26.33
C TYR A 270 -6.81 1.69 26.90
N LYS A 271 -5.72 2.16 27.55
CA LYS A 271 -5.58 3.55 28.02
C LYS A 271 -5.73 4.47 26.79
N SER A 272 -6.83 5.21 26.72
CA SER A 272 -7.10 6.15 25.62
C SER A 272 -5.99 7.19 25.55
N THR A 273 -5.30 7.32 24.42
CA THR A 273 -4.42 8.45 24.15
C THR A 273 -5.27 9.72 24.13
N THR A 274 -4.90 10.73 24.93
CA THR A 274 -5.62 12.00 24.95
C THR A 274 -5.26 12.82 23.71
N GLN A 275 -6.04 13.85 23.39
CA GLN A 275 -5.70 14.71 22.25
C GLN A 275 -4.37 15.46 22.49
N GLU A 276 -4.11 15.86 23.74
CA GLU A 276 -2.87 16.52 24.14
C GLU A 276 -1.65 15.61 23.95
N ASP A 277 -1.80 14.31 24.25
CA ASP A 277 -0.74 13.32 24.01
C ASP A 277 -0.43 13.17 22.51
N ILE A 278 -1.47 13.14 21.66
CA ILE A 278 -1.30 13.09 20.20
C ILE A 278 -0.56 14.34 19.71
N ASN A 279 -0.99 15.52 20.16
CA ASN A 279 -0.38 16.79 19.80
C ASN A 279 1.10 16.84 20.21
N THR A 280 1.40 16.40 21.45
CA THR A 280 2.76 16.30 21.98
C THR A 280 3.62 15.34 21.15
N MET A 281 3.05 14.21 20.74
CA MET A 281 3.73 13.21 19.91
C MET A 281 4.06 13.77 18.52
N LEU A 282 3.12 14.47 17.87
CA LEU A 282 3.35 15.12 16.57
C LEU A 282 4.53 16.11 16.64
N VAL A 283 4.53 16.98 17.66
CA VAL A 283 5.58 17.98 17.86
C VAL A 283 6.92 17.30 18.14
N ARG A 284 6.95 16.30 19.03
CA ARG A 284 8.18 15.57 19.38
C ARG A 284 8.80 14.91 18.15
N LEU A 285 8.01 14.13 17.40
CA LEU A 285 8.51 13.41 16.22
C LEU A 285 9.01 14.37 15.13
N ALA A 286 8.33 15.51 14.94
CA ALA A 286 8.79 16.53 14.02
C ALA A 286 10.12 17.18 14.50
N ARG A 287 10.28 17.44 15.80
CA ARG A 287 11.55 17.93 16.37
C ARG A 287 12.71 16.93 16.22
N GLU A 288 12.39 15.64 16.21
CA GLU A 288 13.35 14.56 15.92
C GLU A 288 13.73 14.46 14.42
N GLY A 289 13.20 15.35 13.56
CA GLY A 289 13.53 15.41 12.15
C GLY A 289 12.67 14.51 11.25
N GLN A 290 11.65 13.84 11.80
CA GLN A 290 10.83 12.87 11.07
C GLN A 290 9.83 13.55 10.12
N ARG A 291 9.50 12.89 9.01
CA ARG A 291 8.29 13.21 8.24
C ARG A 291 7.11 12.45 8.84
N VAL A 292 6.25 13.17 9.55
CA VAL A 292 5.13 12.60 10.30
C VAL A 292 3.85 12.76 9.51
N VAL A 293 3.16 11.66 9.21
CA VAL A 293 1.81 11.70 8.65
C VAL A 293 0.82 11.40 9.76
N ARG A 294 -0.03 12.36 10.10
CA ARG A 294 -1.24 12.14 10.89
C ARG A 294 -2.36 11.77 9.93
N LEU A 295 -2.59 10.48 9.78
CA LEU A 295 -3.60 9.93 8.89
C LEU A 295 -4.95 9.84 9.61
N LYS A 296 -5.97 10.51 9.07
CA LYS A 296 -7.29 10.69 9.70
C LYS A 296 -8.37 10.15 8.79
N GLY A 297 -9.32 9.40 9.32
CA GLY A 297 -10.48 8.92 8.55
C GLY A 297 -11.29 10.07 7.95
N GLY A 298 -11.70 9.95 6.69
CA GLY A 298 -12.41 10.98 5.96
C GLY A 298 -11.52 12.18 5.63
N ASP A 299 -11.93 13.36 6.11
CA ASP A 299 -11.24 14.64 5.92
C ASP A 299 -10.72 15.19 7.26
N PRO A 300 -9.50 15.77 7.33
CA PRO A 300 -8.94 16.25 8.59
C PRO A 300 -9.78 17.32 9.32
N PHE A 301 -10.51 18.15 8.56
CA PHE A 301 -11.20 19.33 9.08
C PHE A 301 -12.72 19.16 9.19
N ILE A 302 -13.29 18.06 8.70
CA ILE A 302 -14.70 17.74 8.90
C ILE A 302 -14.84 16.77 10.07
N PHE A 303 -15.15 17.30 11.27
CA PHE A 303 -15.30 16.56 12.53
C PHE A 303 -14.10 15.67 12.92
N GLY A 304 -12.94 15.89 12.32
CA GLY A 304 -11.71 15.12 12.56
C GLY A 304 -10.84 15.66 13.69
N ARG A 305 -11.14 16.83 14.27
CA ARG A 305 -10.27 17.56 15.22
C ARG A 305 -8.90 17.97 14.65
N GLY A 306 -8.76 18.04 13.32
CA GLY A 306 -7.51 18.47 12.70
C GLY A 306 -7.12 19.92 13.04
N GLY A 307 -8.09 20.79 13.38
CA GLY A 307 -7.82 22.15 13.84
C GLY A 307 -7.04 22.20 15.16
N GLU A 308 -7.42 21.36 16.13
CA GLU A 308 -6.72 21.29 17.43
C GLU A 308 -5.28 20.77 17.29
N GLU A 309 -5.06 19.80 16.40
CA GLU A 309 -3.74 19.29 16.06
C GLU A 309 -2.90 20.37 15.36
N MET A 310 -3.53 21.16 14.47
CA MET A 310 -2.90 22.27 13.76
C MET A 310 -2.46 23.40 14.72
N ASP A 311 -3.32 23.81 15.65
CA ASP A 311 -3.02 24.89 16.60
C ASP A 311 -1.79 24.57 17.45
N ALA A 312 -1.64 23.31 17.88
CA ALA A 312 -0.46 22.85 18.60
C ALA A 312 0.82 22.96 17.76
N LEU A 313 0.75 22.60 16.46
CA LEU A 313 1.89 22.69 15.55
C LEU A 313 2.29 24.15 15.28
N ILE A 314 1.31 25.04 15.13
CA ILE A 314 1.53 26.49 14.97
C ILE A 314 2.24 27.04 16.22
N THR A 315 1.72 26.71 17.40
CA THR A 315 2.23 27.19 18.69
C THR A 315 3.69 26.80 18.89
N GLU A 316 4.06 25.59 18.49
CA GLU A 316 5.39 25.03 18.67
C GLU A 316 6.35 25.31 17.49
N GLY A 317 5.91 26.08 16.49
CA GLY A 317 6.70 26.46 15.32
C GLY A 317 7.10 25.28 14.42
N ILE A 318 6.25 24.26 14.34
CA ILE A 318 6.50 23.05 13.53
C ILE A 318 5.94 23.26 12.11
N PRO A 319 6.75 23.06 11.05
CA PRO A 319 6.24 23.08 9.68
C PRO A 319 5.18 22.00 9.46
N PHE A 320 4.04 22.37 8.87
CA PHE A 320 2.99 21.41 8.56
C PHE A 320 2.23 21.73 7.26
N GLN A 321 1.56 20.72 6.73
CA GLN A 321 0.62 20.84 5.61
C GLN A 321 -0.65 20.04 5.91
N VAL A 322 -1.78 20.52 5.41
CA VAL A 322 -3.06 19.81 5.50
C VAL A 322 -3.44 19.33 4.11
N ILE A 323 -3.63 18.02 3.98
CA ILE A 323 -4.06 17.39 2.74
C ILE A 323 -5.51 16.95 2.91
N PRO A 324 -6.46 17.56 2.17
CA PRO A 324 -7.87 17.20 2.30
C PRO A 324 -8.12 15.77 1.81
N GLY A 325 -9.18 15.17 2.34
CA GLY A 325 -9.65 13.85 1.97
C GLY A 325 -11.09 13.85 1.51
N ILE A 326 -11.52 12.76 0.87
CA ILE A 326 -12.94 12.55 0.62
C ILE A 326 -13.63 12.33 1.97
N SER A 327 -14.45 13.28 2.39
CA SER A 327 -15.20 13.16 3.64
C SER A 327 -16.26 12.04 3.57
N ALA A 328 -16.60 11.46 4.72
CA ALA A 328 -17.54 10.35 4.80
C ALA A 328 -18.89 10.68 4.16
N ALA A 329 -19.40 11.91 4.32
CA ALA A 329 -20.60 12.36 3.65
C ALA A 329 -20.56 12.13 2.14
N ASN A 330 -19.51 12.63 1.48
CA ASN A 330 -19.42 12.57 0.03
C ASN A 330 -19.23 11.13 -0.46
N GLY A 331 -18.31 10.38 0.16
CA GLY A 331 -18.02 9.00 -0.24
C GLY A 331 -19.20 8.06 -0.01
N CYS A 332 -19.81 8.08 1.19
CA CYS A 332 -20.95 7.23 1.51
C CYS A 332 -22.14 7.53 0.59
N ALA A 333 -22.44 8.82 0.38
CA ALA A 333 -23.57 9.24 -0.44
C ALA A 333 -23.41 8.77 -1.90
N ALA A 334 -22.23 8.98 -2.50
CA ALA A 334 -21.93 8.51 -3.85
C ALA A 334 -22.05 6.98 -3.99
N TYR A 335 -21.46 6.22 -3.07
CA TYR A 335 -21.46 4.75 -3.12
C TYR A 335 -22.80 4.12 -2.71
N ALA A 336 -23.67 4.87 -2.05
CA ALA A 336 -25.04 4.45 -1.73
C ALA A 336 -26.07 4.91 -2.78
N GLY A 337 -25.63 5.59 -3.84
CA GLY A 337 -26.50 6.14 -4.89
C GLY A 337 -27.38 7.31 -4.43
N ILE A 338 -27.02 7.98 -3.33
CA ILE A 338 -27.78 9.10 -2.76
C ILE A 338 -27.02 10.39 -3.10
N PRO A 339 -27.43 11.20 -4.08
CA PRO A 339 -26.79 12.49 -4.29
C PRO A 339 -27.11 13.41 -3.11
N LEU A 340 -26.12 14.14 -2.58
CA LEU A 340 -26.35 15.06 -1.46
C LEU A 340 -27.16 16.30 -1.87
N THR A 341 -27.18 16.64 -3.16
CA THR A 341 -27.98 17.71 -3.72
C THR A 341 -28.73 17.22 -4.94
N HIS A 342 -29.92 17.77 -5.17
CA HIS A 342 -30.65 17.61 -6.41
C HIS A 342 -31.57 18.81 -6.57
N ARG A 343 -31.65 19.37 -7.78
CA ARG A 343 -32.33 20.65 -8.07
C ARG A 343 -33.73 20.74 -7.44
N ASP A 344 -34.51 19.67 -7.58
CA ASP A 344 -35.91 19.64 -7.12
C ASP A 344 -36.10 19.18 -5.66
N TYR A 345 -35.03 18.76 -4.98
CA TYR A 345 -35.12 18.13 -3.65
C TYR A 345 -34.30 18.80 -2.56
N SER A 346 -33.17 19.43 -2.89
CA SER A 346 -32.24 19.95 -1.88
C SER A 346 -31.36 21.05 -2.47
N GLN A 347 -31.48 22.25 -1.90
CA GLN A 347 -30.66 23.43 -2.24
C GLN A 347 -29.48 23.64 -1.28
N SER A 348 -29.52 22.96 -0.13
CA SER A 348 -28.45 23.02 0.87
C SER A 348 -28.11 21.62 1.39
N VAL A 349 -26.88 21.48 1.89
CA VAL A 349 -26.43 20.28 2.59
C VAL A 349 -25.89 20.71 3.93
N ARG A 350 -26.31 20.05 5.01
CA ARG A 350 -25.88 20.37 6.36
C ARG A 350 -25.21 19.18 7.01
N PHE A 351 -23.94 19.36 7.37
CA PHE A 351 -23.18 18.37 8.12
C PHE A 351 -23.32 18.65 9.61
N VAL A 352 -23.74 17.65 10.36
CA VAL A 352 -24.07 17.78 11.79
C VAL A 352 -23.41 16.64 12.57
N THR A 353 -22.95 16.93 13.78
CA THR A 353 -22.56 15.88 14.73
C THR A 353 -23.77 15.48 15.57
N GLY A 354 -24.12 14.20 15.53
CA GLY A 354 -25.17 13.60 16.34
C GLY A 354 -24.64 12.90 17.59
N HIS A 355 -23.44 13.26 18.06
CA HIS A 355 -22.86 12.63 19.24
C HIS A 355 -23.71 12.92 20.48
N PRO A 356 -24.33 11.91 21.11
CA PRO A 356 -25.26 12.14 22.21
C PRO A 356 -24.52 12.42 23.51
N LYS A 357 -25.11 13.26 24.36
CA LYS A 357 -24.79 13.34 25.79
C LYS A 357 -25.94 12.66 26.54
N ASP A 358 -25.64 11.59 27.29
CA ASP A 358 -26.65 10.78 28.02
C ASP A 358 -27.80 10.27 27.12
N GLY A 359 -27.48 9.89 25.87
CA GLY A 359 -28.46 9.39 24.89
C GLY A 359 -29.26 10.49 24.16
N VAL A 360 -29.10 11.75 24.54
CA VAL A 360 -29.81 12.89 23.95
C VAL A 360 -28.87 13.71 23.08
N VAL A 361 -29.34 14.05 21.88
CA VAL A 361 -28.63 14.97 20.97
C VAL A 361 -29.18 16.38 21.20
N ASN A 362 -28.31 17.35 21.49
CA ASN A 362 -28.72 18.74 21.73
C ASN A 362 -28.33 19.61 20.53
N LEU A 363 -29.31 20.01 19.72
CA LEU A 363 -29.15 20.79 18.51
C LEU A 363 -30.28 21.81 18.39
N ILE A 364 -30.09 22.82 17.53
CA ILE A 364 -31.13 23.80 17.21
C ILE A 364 -32.09 23.17 16.18
N TRP A 365 -33.02 22.35 16.67
CA TRP A 365 -33.87 21.50 15.85
C TRP A 365 -34.77 22.26 14.86
N ASP A 366 -35.25 23.45 15.23
CA ASP A 366 -36.08 24.30 14.36
C ASP A 366 -35.37 24.67 13.05
N GLU A 367 -34.04 24.75 13.05
CA GLU A 367 -33.28 25.01 11.82
C GLU A 367 -33.09 23.76 10.95
N LEU A 368 -33.27 22.57 11.53
CA LEU A 368 -33.03 21.28 10.87
C LEU A 368 -34.27 20.73 10.16
N VAL A 369 -35.45 21.33 10.35
CA VAL A 369 -36.71 20.85 9.75
C VAL A 369 -37.09 21.48 8.40
N GLN A 370 -36.23 22.34 7.84
CA GLN A 370 -36.45 22.92 6.51
C GLN A 370 -36.61 21.82 5.43
N LEU A 371 -37.53 22.00 4.48
CA LEU A 371 -37.91 20.95 3.53
C LEU A 371 -36.88 20.72 2.41
N ASP A 372 -36.17 21.78 1.99
CA ASP A 372 -35.29 21.77 0.82
C ASP A 372 -33.80 21.62 1.20
N GLN A 373 -33.53 20.80 2.22
CA GLN A 373 -32.17 20.49 2.69
C GLN A 373 -31.92 19.00 2.84
N THR A 374 -30.65 18.62 2.72
CA THR A 374 -30.16 17.29 3.04
C THR A 374 -29.33 17.36 4.31
N LEU A 375 -29.78 16.67 5.35
CA LEU A 375 -29.05 16.56 6.60
C LEU A 375 -28.15 15.34 6.56
N VAL A 376 -26.90 15.50 7.00
CA VAL A 376 -25.94 14.41 7.14
C VAL A 376 -25.41 14.40 8.56
N PHE A 377 -25.80 13.40 9.35
CA PHE A 377 -25.34 13.23 10.72
C PHE A 377 -24.15 12.28 10.80
N TYR A 378 -23.06 12.81 11.35
CA TYR A 378 -21.89 12.07 11.80
C TYR A 378 -22.10 11.60 13.23
N MET A 379 -21.56 10.43 13.58
CA MET A 379 -21.61 9.91 14.97
C MET A 379 -23.04 9.82 15.57
N GLY A 380 -24.08 9.79 14.73
CA GLY A 380 -25.47 9.89 15.17
C GLY A 380 -26.15 8.58 15.56
N MET A 381 -25.53 7.42 15.31
CA MET A 381 -26.16 6.11 15.53
C MET A 381 -26.59 5.88 16.98
N GLY A 382 -25.78 6.29 17.95
CA GLY A 382 -26.14 6.19 19.38
C GLY A 382 -27.31 7.10 19.78
N GLY A 383 -27.58 8.15 19.01
CA GLY A 383 -28.68 9.10 19.23
C GLY A 383 -29.81 9.01 18.19
N LEU A 384 -29.85 7.95 17.36
CA LEU A 384 -30.77 7.86 16.21
C LEU A 384 -32.24 8.03 16.61
N ALA A 385 -32.66 7.42 17.72
CA ALA A 385 -34.02 7.54 18.23
C ALA A 385 -34.36 8.99 18.61
N SER A 386 -33.48 9.65 19.38
CA SER A 386 -33.63 11.05 19.77
C SER A 386 -33.65 11.99 18.56
N ILE A 387 -32.80 11.75 17.55
CA ILE A 387 -32.79 12.52 16.30
C ILE A 387 -34.13 12.41 15.57
N CYS A 388 -34.66 11.19 15.40
CA CYS A 388 -35.93 10.99 14.70
C CYS A 388 -37.10 11.63 15.46
N GLU A 389 -37.17 11.44 16.78
CA GLU A 389 -38.20 12.02 17.64
C GLU A 389 -38.19 13.55 17.56
N LYS A 390 -37.02 14.19 17.78
CA LYS A 390 -36.90 15.65 17.77
C LYS A 390 -37.21 16.27 16.41
N LEU A 391 -36.78 15.65 15.31
CA LEU A 391 -37.13 16.16 13.98
C LEU A 391 -38.64 16.12 13.74
N ILE A 392 -39.32 15.05 14.16
CA ILE A 392 -40.79 14.92 14.03
C ILE A 392 -41.50 15.94 14.92
N GLU A 393 -41.09 16.08 16.19
CA GLU A 393 -41.65 17.04 17.15
C GLU A 393 -41.60 18.48 16.61
N HIS A 394 -40.49 18.84 15.97
CA HIS A 394 -40.28 20.17 15.39
C HIS A 394 -40.88 20.33 13.97
N GLY A 395 -41.66 19.36 13.49
CA GLY A 395 -42.49 19.51 12.28
C GLY A 395 -41.97 18.79 11.02
N MET A 396 -40.92 17.98 11.10
CA MET A 396 -40.50 17.14 9.98
C MET A 396 -41.51 15.99 9.76
N SER A 397 -41.85 15.73 8.50
CA SER A 397 -42.77 14.64 8.15
C SER A 397 -42.24 13.28 8.60
N LYS A 398 -43.10 12.46 9.25
CA LYS A 398 -42.79 11.07 9.59
C LYS A 398 -42.40 10.21 8.38
N LYS A 399 -42.84 10.60 7.19
CA LYS A 399 -42.51 9.94 5.91
C LYS A 399 -41.24 10.49 5.26
N MET A 400 -40.50 11.39 5.92
CA MET A 400 -39.26 11.94 5.38
C MET A 400 -38.24 10.80 5.17
N PRO A 401 -37.70 10.62 3.96
CA PRO A 401 -36.75 9.55 3.68
C PRO A 401 -35.45 9.71 4.47
N ILE A 402 -34.93 8.58 4.93
CA ILE A 402 -33.67 8.46 5.70
C ILE A 402 -32.90 7.22 5.23
N ALA A 403 -31.58 7.34 5.19
CA ALA A 403 -30.66 6.24 4.95
C ALA A 403 -29.55 6.22 6.00
N ILE A 404 -29.15 5.02 6.39
CA ILE A 404 -28.03 4.78 7.30
C ILE A 404 -27.03 3.89 6.56
N ILE A 405 -25.81 4.39 6.45
CA ILE A 405 -24.74 3.77 5.68
C ILE A 405 -23.66 3.37 6.67
N SER A 406 -23.43 2.08 6.81
CA SER A 406 -22.38 1.48 7.63
C SER A 406 -21.18 1.15 6.75
N LYS A 407 -19.96 1.40 7.26
CA LYS A 407 -18.68 1.13 6.59
C LYS A 407 -18.66 1.59 5.12
N GLY A 408 -19.09 2.83 4.88
CA GLY A 408 -19.24 3.37 3.54
C GLY A 408 -17.97 3.26 2.70
N THR A 409 -18.15 3.02 1.41
CA THR A 409 -17.12 2.78 0.37
C THR A 409 -16.26 1.53 0.57
N THR A 410 -16.44 0.76 1.64
CA THR A 410 -15.71 -0.51 1.82
C THR A 410 -16.47 -1.68 1.19
N PRO A 411 -15.82 -2.83 0.95
CA PRO A 411 -16.50 -4.05 0.54
C PRO A 411 -17.59 -4.50 1.54
N GLU A 412 -17.46 -4.11 2.82
CA GLU A 412 -18.43 -4.41 3.87
C GLU A 412 -19.55 -3.36 3.98
N GLN A 413 -19.68 -2.43 3.03
CA GLN A 413 -20.71 -1.39 3.04
C GLN A 413 -22.10 -2.01 3.15
N ARG A 414 -22.89 -1.49 4.09
CA ARG A 414 -24.31 -1.83 4.22
C ARG A 414 -25.14 -0.56 4.30
N THR A 415 -26.20 -0.50 3.51
CA THR A 415 -27.13 0.63 3.48
C THR A 415 -28.51 0.17 3.89
N VAL A 416 -29.07 0.81 4.91
CA VAL A 416 -30.46 0.62 5.33
C VAL A 416 -31.22 1.90 5.00
N ARG A 417 -32.32 1.77 4.27
CA ARG A 417 -33.18 2.88 3.87
C ARG A 417 -34.55 2.74 4.55
N GLY A 418 -35.25 3.86 4.70
CA GLY A 418 -36.59 3.90 5.29
C GLY A 418 -37.11 5.34 5.35
N ASP A 419 -38.03 5.56 6.28
CA ASP A 419 -38.50 6.88 6.68
C ASP A 419 -38.32 7.06 8.19
N LEU A 420 -38.52 8.28 8.68
CA LEU A 420 -38.35 8.58 10.11
C LEU A 420 -39.25 7.74 11.02
N ASN A 421 -40.34 7.15 10.51
CA ASN A 421 -41.25 6.33 11.30
C ASN A 421 -40.78 4.87 11.44
N ASN A 422 -40.09 4.30 10.44
CA ASN A 422 -39.72 2.88 10.41
C ASN A 422 -38.21 2.58 10.49
N ILE A 423 -37.36 3.61 10.41
CA ILE A 423 -35.90 3.39 10.32
C ILE A 423 -35.32 2.66 11.54
N LEU A 424 -35.85 2.90 12.75
CA LEU A 424 -35.37 2.26 13.97
C LEU A 424 -35.53 0.73 13.91
N ASP A 425 -36.69 0.26 13.45
CA ASP A 425 -36.95 -1.18 13.30
C ASP A 425 -36.06 -1.79 12.21
N ASN A 426 -35.87 -1.08 11.10
CA ASN A 426 -35.03 -1.54 9.99
C ASN A 426 -33.57 -1.71 10.42
N VAL A 427 -33.06 -0.77 11.22
CA VAL A 427 -31.69 -0.80 11.76
C VAL A 427 -31.51 -1.90 12.80
N ALA A 428 -32.48 -2.07 13.71
CA ALA A 428 -32.44 -3.12 14.73
C ALA A 428 -32.37 -4.52 14.10
N LYS A 429 -33.09 -4.74 12.99
CA LYS A 429 -33.02 -5.98 12.19
C LYS A 429 -31.68 -6.12 11.47
N ALA A 430 -31.16 -5.04 10.90
CA ALA A 430 -29.95 -5.07 10.10
C ALA A 430 -28.66 -5.27 10.93
N LYS A 431 -28.65 -4.88 12.21
CA LYS A 431 -27.47 -4.94 13.10
C LYS A 431 -26.24 -4.30 12.43
N LEU A 432 -26.34 -3.01 12.13
CA LEU A 432 -25.25 -2.25 11.50
C LEU A 432 -24.09 -2.05 12.46
N GLU A 433 -22.87 -2.16 11.93
CA GLU A 433 -21.64 -1.90 12.67
C GLU A 433 -21.15 -0.46 12.45
N ALA A 434 -20.42 0.08 13.41
CA ALA A 434 -19.73 1.35 13.24
C ALA A 434 -18.50 1.22 12.30
N PRO A 435 -18.05 2.30 11.64
CA PRO A 435 -18.66 3.63 11.60
C PRO A 435 -19.91 3.69 10.71
N THR A 436 -20.84 4.56 11.06
CA THR A 436 -22.10 4.80 10.34
C THR A 436 -22.31 6.28 10.05
N LEU A 437 -22.97 6.56 8.93
CA LEU A 437 -23.42 7.89 8.54
C LEU A 437 -24.94 7.87 8.33
N ILE A 438 -25.65 8.90 8.79
CA ILE A 438 -27.09 9.05 8.59
C ILE A 438 -27.32 10.17 7.58
N ILE A 439 -28.12 9.93 6.55
CA ILE A 439 -28.55 10.93 5.57
C ILE A 439 -30.07 11.03 5.63
N ILE A 440 -30.60 12.24 5.86
CA ILE A 440 -32.04 12.53 5.93
C ILE A 440 -32.36 13.57 4.87
N GLY A 441 -33.37 13.30 4.05
CA GLY A 441 -33.83 14.21 3.02
C GLY A 441 -34.44 13.50 1.84
N ARG A 442 -35.20 14.22 1.03
CA ARG A 442 -35.91 13.65 -0.12
C ARG A 442 -34.98 13.00 -1.16
N VAL A 443 -33.73 13.44 -1.22
CA VAL A 443 -32.69 12.86 -2.10
C VAL A 443 -32.44 11.36 -1.86
N VAL A 444 -32.75 10.85 -0.66
CA VAL A 444 -32.62 9.40 -0.36
C VAL A 444 -33.56 8.56 -1.24
N ALA A 445 -34.70 9.12 -1.68
CA ALA A 445 -35.63 8.43 -2.56
C ALA A 445 -35.08 8.20 -3.98
N LEU A 446 -34.03 8.93 -4.39
CA LEU A 446 -33.38 8.77 -5.69
C LEU A 446 -32.45 7.56 -5.74
N ALA A 447 -32.12 7.01 -4.58
CA ALA A 447 -31.17 5.94 -4.46
C ALA A 447 -31.75 4.66 -5.07
N LYS A 448 -31.08 4.16 -6.11
CA LYS A 448 -31.41 2.88 -6.73
C LYS A 448 -30.68 1.73 -6.06
#